data_AF-A0A923ZGS7-F1
#
_entry.id   AF-A0A923ZGS7-F1
#
_cell.length_a   1.000
_cell.length_b   1.000
_cell.length_c   1.000
_cell.angle_alpha   90.00
_cell.angle_beta   90.00
_cell.angle_gamma   90.00
#
_symmetry.space_group_name_H-M   'P 1'
#
loop_
_entity.id
_entity.type
_entity.pdbx_description
1 polymer ?
#
loop_
_entity_poly.entity_id
_entity_poly.type
_entity_poly.pdbx_seq_one_letter_code
_entity_poly.pdbx_strand_id
1 'polypeptide(L)'
;MADLGPLAVSLGEVKAFLRIEGDAEDALLAGFIRTATALCEAFIGQRLIRQALIEPPDGMAADWNGIPEPLRHGIIRLVAHLFTHRDAADAGPPPTAVVAMWRPWRLLRIGG
;
A
#
# COMPACT_ATOMS: atom_id res chain seq x y z
N MET A 1 13.19 18.68 -5.38
CA MET A 1 12.70 17.29 -5.52
C MET A 1 11.66 17.12 -4.43
N ALA A 2 10.38 17.04 -4.77
CA ALA A 2 9.30 17.06 -3.77
C ALA A 2 9.54 15.93 -2.75
N ASP A 3 9.58 16.27 -1.47
CA ASP A 3 9.49 15.29 -0.40
C ASP A 3 8.06 14.73 -0.46
N LEU A 4 7.91 13.53 -1.03
CA LEU A 4 6.61 12.94 -1.38
C LEU A 4 5.90 12.31 -0.18
N GLY A 5 6.25 12.75 1.03
CA GLY A 5 5.72 12.26 2.28
C GLY A 5 6.20 10.84 2.64
N PRO A 6 5.91 10.39 3.87
CA PRO A 6 6.32 9.08 4.33
C PRO A 6 5.56 7.96 3.61
N LEU A 7 6.26 6.86 3.29
CA LEU A 7 5.70 5.67 2.66
C LEU A 7 5.06 4.74 3.69
N ALA A 8 3.98 4.05 3.31
CA ALA A 8 3.26 3.12 4.20
C ALA A 8 4.10 1.91 4.65
N VAL A 9 5.03 1.50 3.78
CA VAL A 9 6.09 0.53 4.05
C VAL A 9 7.39 1.09 3.48
N SER A 10 8.52 0.77 4.10
CA SER A 10 9.83 1.28 3.68
C SER A 10 10.31 0.62 2.38
N LEU A 11 11.18 1.33 1.66
CA LEU A 11 11.91 0.76 0.51
C LEU A 11 12.75 -0.45 0.94
N GLY A 12 13.32 -0.44 2.15
CA GLY A 12 14.10 -1.55 2.69
C GLY A 12 13.29 -2.84 2.85
N GLU A 13 12.06 -2.75 3.39
CA GLU A 13 11.15 -3.90 3.53
C GLU A 13 10.81 -4.49 2.15
N VAL A 14 10.48 -3.64 1.17
CA VAL A 14 10.14 -4.09 -0.19
C VAL A 14 11.34 -4.68 -0.91
N LYS A 15 12.51 -4.04 -0.84
CA LYS A 15 13.75 -4.54 -1.45
C LYS A 15 14.18 -5.88 -0.84
N ALA A 16 14.08 -6.03 0.48
CA ALA A 16 14.36 -7.29 1.16
C ALA A 16 13.42 -8.40 0.68
N PHE A 17 12.13 -8.11 0.50
CA PHE A 17 11.15 -9.07 -0.02
C PHE A 17 11.46 -9.48 -1.47
N LEU A 18 11.80 -8.51 -2.33
CA LEU A 18 12.11 -8.73 -3.75
C LEU A 18 13.52 -9.22 -4.03
N ARG A 19 14.39 -9.26 -3.01
CA ARG A 19 15.84 -9.55 -3.13
C ARG A 19 16.55 -8.60 -4.10
N ILE A 20 16.22 -7.31 -4.03
CA ILE A 20 16.86 -6.25 -4.81
C ILE A 20 17.98 -5.62 -3.99
N GLU A 21 19.13 -5.42 -4.62
CA GLU A 21 20.27 -4.69 -4.07
C GLU A 21 20.41 -3.32 -4.74
N GLY A 22 21.01 -2.35 -4.04
CA GLY A 22 21.20 -0.99 -4.54
C GLY A 22 19.94 -0.11 -4.48
N ASP A 23 19.96 1.00 -5.21
CA ASP A 23 18.97 2.08 -5.17
C ASP A 23 18.40 2.46 -6.56
N ALA A 24 18.86 1.82 -7.64
CA ALA A 24 18.44 2.15 -9.01
C ALA A 24 16.91 2.07 -9.22
N GLU A 25 16.25 1.16 -8.51
CA GLU A 25 14.80 0.93 -8.59
C GLU A 25 14.00 1.70 -7.52
N ASP A 26 14.65 2.48 -6.63
CA ASP A 26 13.99 3.08 -5.46
C ASP A 26 12.87 4.04 -5.85
N ALA A 27 13.06 4.83 -6.92
CA ALA A 27 12.03 5.72 -7.43
C ALA A 27 10.81 4.95 -7.95
N LEU A 28 11.03 3.83 -8.64
CA LEU A 28 9.97 2.96 -9.17
C LEU A 28 9.22 2.27 -8.03
N LEU A 29 9.95 1.68 -7.08
CA LEU A 29 9.38 1.02 -5.91
C LEU A 29 8.58 2.00 -5.05
N ALA A 30 9.06 3.23 -4.85
CA ALA A 30 8.31 4.27 -4.15
C ALA A 30 6.98 4.59 -4.86
N GLY A 31 6.98 4.63 -6.20
CA GLY A 31 5.76 4.75 -7.00
C GLY A 31 4.77 3.61 -6.76
N PHE A 32 5.24 2.36 -6.81
CA PHE A 32 4.39 1.20 -6.55
C PHE A 32 3.88 1.12 -5.11
N ILE A 33 4.67 1.52 -4.12
CA ILE A 33 4.23 1.58 -2.72
C ILE A 33 3.06 2.56 -2.59
N ARG A 34 3.13 3.74 -3.21
CA ARG A 34 2.00 4.71 -3.20
C ARG A 34 0.77 4.14 -3.89
N THR A 35 0.92 3.52 -5.06
CA THR A 35 -0.19 2.88 -5.78
C THR A 35 -0.83 1.77 -4.95
N ALA A 36 -0.03 0.87 -4.38
CA ALA A 36 -0.53 -0.21 -3.54
C ALA A 36 -1.21 0.29 -2.27
N THR A 37 -0.71 1.38 -1.68
CA THR A 37 -1.34 2.05 -0.54
C THR A 37 -2.70 2.61 -0.92
N ALA A 38 -2.80 3.34 -2.03
CA ALA A 38 -4.08 3.89 -2.52
C ALA A 38 -5.09 2.78 -2.84
N LEU A 39 -4.65 1.66 -3.43
CA LEU A 39 -5.50 0.50 -3.69
C LEU A 39 -5.96 -0.17 -2.39
N CYS A 40 -5.09 -0.28 -1.38
CA CYS A 40 -5.46 -0.77 -0.06
C CYS A 40 -6.56 0.11 0.55
N GLU A 41 -6.35 1.43 0.61
CA GLU A 41 -7.30 2.41 1.14
C GLU A 41 -8.66 2.34 0.41
N ALA A 42 -8.64 2.28 -0.92
CA ALA A 42 -9.85 2.14 -1.73
C ALA A 42 -10.58 0.82 -1.44
N PHE A 43 -9.86 -0.28 -1.31
CA PHE A 43 -10.44 -1.59 -1.04
C PHE A 43 -11.10 -1.66 0.35
N ILE A 44 -10.44 -1.12 1.38
CA ILE A 44 -10.95 -1.14 2.74
C ILE A 44 -11.98 -0.04 3.03
N GLY A 45 -12.11 0.95 2.13
CA GLY A 45 -13.09 2.03 2.24
C GLY A 45 -12.71 3.13 3.25
N GLN A 46 -11.44 3.22 3.63
CA GLN A 46 -10.91 4.20 4.58
C GLN A 46 -9.42 4.43 4.38
N ARG A 47 -8.91 5.56 4.86
CA ARG A 47 -7.48 5.86 4.83
C ARG A 47 -6.68 5.02 5.82
N LEU A 48 -5.39 4.83 5.56
CA LEU A 48 -4.49 4.20 6.53
C LEU A 48 -4.12 5.21 7.64
N ILE A 49 -3.65 6.39 7.25
CA ILE A 49 -3.23 7.44 8.18
C ILE A 49 -4.24 8.56 8.24
N ARG A 50 -4.46 9.05 9.46
CA ARG A 50 -5.33 10.18 9.74
C ARG A 50 -4.77 11.47 9.17
N GLN A 51 -5.57 12.18 8.36
CA GLN A 51 -5.21 13.53 7.95
C GLN A 51 -5.68 14.54 9.00
N ALA A 52 -4.72 15.26 9.59
CA ALA A 52 -4.97 16.23 10.66
C ALA A 52 -5.84 17.44 10.25
N LEU A 53 -6.09 17.63 8.95
CA LEU A 53 -6.85 18.76 8.40
C LEU A 53 -8.32 18.42 8.08
N ILE A 54 -8.78 17.19 8.34
CA ILE A 54 -10.14 16.72 8.01
C ILE A 54 -10.95 16.55 9.30
N GLU A 55 -12.15 17.15 9.35
CA GLU A 55 -13.13 16.96 10.43
C GLU A 55 -14.45 16.37 9.89
N PRO A 56 -14.91 15.22 10.43
CA PRO A 56 -14.23 14.37 11.42
C PRO A 56 -12.99 13.68 10.83
N PRO A 57 -12.02 13.26 11.67
CA PRO A 57 -10.79 12.65 11.18
C PRO A 57 -11.05 11.42 10.33
N ASP A 58 -10.43 11.35 9.16
CA ASP A 58 -10.41 10.15 8.34
C ASP A 58 -9.26 9.24 8.79
N GLY A 59 -9.29 7.96 8.42
CA GLY A 59 -8.16 7.03 8.59
C GLY A 59 -8.05 6.27 9.91
N MET A 60 -7.41 5.10 9.85
CA MET A 60 -7.40 4.13 10.97
C MET A 60 -6.33 4.40 12.04
N ALA A 61 -5.19 4.99 11.68
CA ALA A 61 -4.06 5.20 12.60
C ALA A 61 -3.52 6.63 12.55
N ALA A 62 -2.96 7.09 13.66
CA ALA A 62 -2.30 8.41 13.75
C ALA A 62 -0.92 8.42 13.07
N ASP A 63 -0.26 7.26 12.99
CA ASP A 63 1.04 7.07 12.39
C ASP A 63 1.17 5.65 11.80
N TRP A 64 2.25 5.40 11.05
CA TRP A 64 2.48 4.15 10.33
C TRP A 64 2.71 2.93 11.22
N ASN A 65 3.06 3.11 12.49
CA ASN A 65 3.20 2.01 13.45
C ASN A 65 1.84 1.51 13.96
N GLY A 66 0.79 2.34 13.86
CA GLY A 66 -0.57 1.95 14.19
C GLY A 66 -1.27 1.10 13.11
N ILE A 67 -0.65 0.90 11.94
CA ILE A 67 -1.22 0.09 10.87
C ILE A 67 -1.03 -1.41 11.16
N PRO A 68 -2.11 -2.22 11.16
CA PRO A 68 -1.99 -3.66 11.34
C PRO A 68 -1.05 -4.33 10.35
N GLU A 69 -0.21 -5.24 10.86
CA GLU A 69 0.80 -5.95 10.06
C GLU A 69 0.25 -6.67 8.82
N PRO A 70 -0.95 -7.30 8.84
CA PRO A 70 -1.52 -7.90 7.63
C PRO A 70 -1.77 -6.90 6.49
N LEU A 71 -2.12 -5.64 6.80
CA LEU A 71 -2.30 -4.60 5.78
C LEU A 71 -0.94 -4.21 5.18
N ARG A 72 0.07 -3.98 6.02
CA ARG A 72 1.45 -3.69 5.59
C ARG A 72 1.99 -4.80 4.70
N HIS A 73 1.83 -6.06 5.12
CA HIS A 73 2.29 -7.21 4.34
C HIS A 73 1.50 -7.38 3.03
N GLY A 74 0.20 -7.09 3.01
CA GLY A 74 -0.60 -7.07 1.79
C GLY A 74 -0.12 -6.01 0.79
N ILE A 75 0.30 -4.83 1.26
CA ILE A 75 0.92 -3.78 0.43
C ILE A 75 2.24 -4.29 -0.16
N ILE A 76 3.13 -4.88 0.64
CA ILE A 76 4.41 -5.43 0.16
C ILE A 76 4.16 -6.47 -0.95
N ARG A 77 3.21 -7.39 -0.76
CA ARG A 77 2.86 -8.40 -1.76
C ARG A 77 2.28 -7.80 -3.04
N LEU A 78 1.46 -6.77 -2.93
CA LEU A 78 0.93 -6.09 -4.11
C LEU A 78 2.02 -5.33 -4.87
N VAL A 79 2.92 -4.64 -4.16
CA VAL A 79 4.10 -3.99 -4.77
C VAL A 79 4.93 -5.01 -5.52
N ALA A 80 5.19 -6.17 -4.93
CA ALA A 80 5.96 -7.23 -5.58
C ALA A 80 5.28 -7.76 -6.84
N HIS A 81 3.95 -7.88 -6.82
CA HIS A 81 3.17 -8.25 -7.99
C HIS A 81 3.28 -7.19 -9.10
N LEU A 82 3.08 -5.91 -8.78
CA LEU A 82 3.20 -4.80 -9.73
C LEU A 82 4.61 -4.72 -10.34
N PHE A 83 5.65 -4.87 -9.51
CA PHE A 83 7.03 -4.82 -9.97
C PHE A 83 7.39 -5.97 -10.92
N THR A 84 6.92 -7.19 -10.61
CA THR A 84 7.18 -8.39 -11.42
C THR A 84 6.44 -8.35 -12.76
N HIS A 85 5.28 -7.70 -12.82
CA HIS A 85 4.45 -7.62 -14.03
C HIS A 85 4.51 -6.25 -14.70
N ARG A 86 5.47 -5.40 -14.35
CA ARG A 86 5.54 -4.00 -14.81
C ARG A 86 5.64 -3.84 -16.33
N ASP A 87 6.17 -4.85 -17.01
CA ASP A 87 6.36 -4.87 -18.47
C ASP A 87 5.27 -5.70 -19.19
N ALA A 88 4.32 -6.27 -18.45
CA ALA A 88 3.23 -7.04 -19.03
C ALA A 88 2.09 -6.11 -19.48
N ALA A 89 1.57 -6.34 -20.70
CA ALA A 89 0.41 -5.60 -21.21
C ALA A 89 -0.84 -5.81 -20.33
N ASP A 90 -0.95 -6.98 -19.70
CA ASP A 90 -1.94 -7.32 -18.68
C ASP A 90 -1.21 -7.81 -17.42
N ALA A 91 -1.27 -7.06 -16.33
CA ALA A 91 -0.64 -7.46 -15.06
C ALA A 91 -1.33 -8.65 -14.37
N GLY A 92 -2.52 -9.05 -14.86
CA GLY A 92 -3.38 -10.02 -14.21
C GLY A 92 -4.06 -9.46 -12.95
N PRO A 93 -4.94 -10.25 -12.31
CA PRO A 93 -5.60 -9.81 -11.08
C PRO A 93 -4.61 -9.73 -9.91
N PRO A 94 -4.86 -8.85 -8.91
CA PRO A 94 -4.10 -8.84 -7.69
C PRO A 94 -4.08 -10.23 -7.00
N PRO A 95 -2.98 -10.60 -6.31
CA PRO A 95 -2.90 -11.90 -5.63
C PRO A 95 -4.05 -12.08 -4.62
N THR A 96 -4.70 -13.24 -4.65
CA THR A 96 -5.83 -13.56 -3.73
C THR A 96 -5.46 -13.41 -2.26
N ALA A 97 -4.20 -13.69 -1.91
CA ALA A 97 -3.67 -13.48 -0.57
C ALA A 97 -3.76 -12.01 -0.10
N VAL A 98 -3.55 -11.04 -1.00
CA VAL A 98 -3.69 -9.60 -0.68
C VAL A 98 -5.13 -9.28 -0.30
N VAL A 99 -6.09 -9.75 -1.09
CA VAL A 99 -7.52 -9.57 -0.81
C VAL A 99 -7.90 -10.20 0.53
N ALA A 100 -7.41 -11.41 0.82
CA ALA A 100 -7.66 -12.09 2.09
C ALA A 100 -7.10 -11.30 3.29
N MET A 101 -5.92 -10.69 3.15
CA MET A 101 -5.29 -9.87 4.18
C MET A 101 -6.07 -8.59 4.46
N TRP A 102 -6.66 -7.96 3.44
CA TRP A 102 -7.34 -6.67 3.61
C TRP A 102 -8.80 -6.81 4.00
N ARG A 103 -9.44 -7.94 3.68
CA ARG A 103 -10.87 -8.19 3.88
C ARG A 103 -11.40 -7.86 5.29
N PRO A 104 -10.70 -8.16 6.40
CA PRO A 104 -11.22 -7.87 7.74
C PRO A 104 -11.44 -6.38 8.04
N TRP A 105 -10.74 -5.49 7.33
CA TRP A 105 -10.82 -4.03 7.54
C TRP A 105 -11.76 -3.33 6.56
N ARG A 106 -12.45 -4.08 5.71
CA ARG A 106 -13.33 -3.52 4.68
C ARG A 106 -14.60 -2.94 5.30
N LEU A 107 -14.66 -1.61 5.33
CA LEU A 107 -15.86 -0.89 5.69
C LEU A 107 -16.85 -0.96 4.52
N LEU A 108 -18.02 -1.52 4.78
CA LEU A 108 -19.13 -1.44 3.85
C LEU A 108 -19.64 0.00 3.88
N ARG A 109 -19.44 0.71 2.77
CA ARG A 109 -20.11 1.98 2.54
C ARG A 109 -21.57 1.67 2.24
N ILE A 110 -22.41 1.67 3.27
CA ILE A 110 -23.86 1.51 3.09
C ILE A 110 -24.37 2.80 2.44
N GLY A 111 -24.60 2.75 1.13
CA GLY A 111 -25.39 3.73 0.38
C GLY A 111 -24.68 5.06 0.06
N GLY A 112 -24.70 5.38 -1.23
CA GLY A 112 -24.98 6.74 -1.69
C GLY A 112 -26.43 6.80 -2.15
#